data_AF-A0A8S3JYG2-F1
#
_entry.id   AF-A0A8S3JYG2-F1
#
_cell.length_a   1.000
_cell.length_b   1.000
_cell.length_c   1.000
_cell.angle_alpha   90.00
_cell.angle_beta   90.00
_cell.angle_gamma   90.00
#
_symmetry.space_group_name_H-M   'P 1'
#
loop_
_entity.id
_entity.type
_entity.pdbx_description
1 polymer ?
#
loop_
_entity_poly.entity_id
_entity_poly.type
_entity_poly.pdbx_seq_one_letter_code
_entity_poly.pdbx_strand_id
1 'polypeptide(L)'
;IEAGEYGGNLYGTSVSAVREVANASKHCILDVSGHAIRRLITAGMFPVAIYVKPRDVKWILDNMGEEANEENAQKMYEKALKIEQQFGDLLTTVIEEETLSDVYDHICAVIDREQSL
;
A
#
# COMPACT_ATOMS: atom_id res chain seq x y z
N ILE A 1 6.31 -14.26 0.12
CA ILE A 1 6.46 -12.79 0.12
C ILE A 1 6.21 -12.28 1.53
N GLU A 2 5.10 -12.67 2.15
CA GLU A 2 4.83 -12.41 3.56
C GLU A 2 4.24 -13.67 4.19
N ALA A 3 4.48 -13.87 5.48
CA ALA A 3 3.94 -14.98 6.24
C ALA A 3 3.73 -14.56 7.70
N GLY A 4 2.75 -15.16 8.36
CA GLY A 4 2.40 -14.91 9.75
C GLY A 4 1.67 -16.10 10.36
N GLU A 5 1.39 -16.00 11.66
CA GLU A 5 0.66 -17.03 12.42
C GLU A 5 -0.60 -16.42 13.01
N TYR A 6 -1.73 -17.14 12.91
CA TYR A 6 -2.98 -16.77 13.56
C TYR A 6 -3.70 -18.00 14.07
N GLY A 7 -4.03 -18.02 15.36
CA GLY A 7 -4.72 -19.15 15.99
C GLY A 7 -3.96 -20.49 15.86
N GLY A 8 -2.63 -20.46 15.92
CA GLY A 8 -1.77 -21.65 15.79
C GLY A 8 -1.57 -22.16 14.35
N ASN A 9 -2.09 -21.44 13.35
CA ASN A 9 -1.96 -21.80 11.94
C ASN A 9 -1.10 -20.78 11.19
N LEU A 10 -0.30 -21.27 10.23
CA LEU A 10 0.54 -20.44 9.38
C LEU A 10 -0.24 -19.97 8.14
N TYR A 11 -0.12 -18.68 7.86
CA TYR A 11 -0.68 -18.03 6.68
C TYR A 11 0.43 -17.30 5.94
N GLY A 12 0.25 -17.13 4.64
CA GLY A 12 1.18 -16.31 3.87
C GLY A 12 0.87 -16.24 2.39
N THR A 13 1.45 -15.23 1.77
CA THR A 13 1.36 -14.99 0.33
C THR A 13 2.66 -15.45 -0.30
N SER A 14 2.63 -16.52 -1.11
CA SER A 14 3.82 -17.05 -1.78
C SER A 14 4.21 -16.23 -3.01
N VAL A 15 5.49 -16.27 -3.39
CA VAL A 15 5.96 -15.63 -4.64
C VAL A 15 5.30 -16.27 -5.87
N SER A 16 5.12 -17.59 -5.84
CA SER A 16 4.52 -18.34 -6.94
C SER A 16 3.07 -17.95 -7.18
N ALA A 17 2.27 -17.77 -6.13
CA ALA A 17 0.87 -17.37 -6.26
C ALA A 17 0.73 -15.98 -6.92
N VAL A 18 1.57 -15.01 -6.53
CA VAL A 18 1.57 -13.68 -7.15
C VAL A 18 1.99 -13.75 -8.61
N ARG A 19 3.03 -14.54 -8.92
CA ARG A 19 3.49 -14.74 -10.30
C ARG A 19 2.44 -15.40 -11.19
N GLU A 20 1.67 -16.35 -10.66
CA GLU A 20 0.59 -17.01 -11.40
C GLU A 20 -0.48 -16.01 -11.84
N VAL A 21 -0.91 -15.12 -10.94
CA VAL A 21 -1.87 -14.04 -11.27
C VAL A 21 -1.30 -13.09 -12.32
N ALA A 22 -0.05 -12.67 -12.16
CA ALA A 22 0.62 -11.78 -13.12
C ALA A 22 0.73 -12.43 -14.51
N ASN A 23 1.12 -13.71 -14.58
CA ASN A 23 1.23 -14.46 -15.83
C ASN A 23 -0.13 -14.66 -16.52
N ALA A 24 -1.23 -14.61 -15.77
CA ALA A 24 -2.59 -14.60 -16.32
C ALA A 24 -3.03 -13.22 -16.84
N SER A 25 -2.09 -12.26 -16.99
CA SER A 25 -2.34 -10.89 -17.43
C SER A 25 -3.34 -10.15 -16.54
N LYS A 26 -3.23 -10.34 -15.23
CA LYS A 26 -4.05 -9.66 -14.21
C LYS A 26 -3.18 -8.96 -13.18
N HIS A 27 -3.71 -7.90 -12.60
CA HIS A 27 -3.12 -7.26 -11.42
C HIS A 27 -3.43 -8.06 -10.17
N CYS A 28 -2.37 -8.42 -9.44
CA CYS A 28 -2.50 -9.02 -8.12
C CYS A 28 -2.55 -7.90 -7.07
N ILE A 29 -3.73 -7.65 -6.51
CA ILE A 29 -3.86 -6.74 -5.37
C ILE A 29 -3.33 -7.46 -4.13
N LEU A 30 -2.36 -6.85 -3.44
CA LEU A 30 -1.66 -7.46 -2.32
C LEU A 30 -1.98 -6.74 -1.02
N ASP A 31 -2.57 -7.47 -0.08
CA ASP A 31 -2.68 -7.06 1.32
C ASP A 31 -1.45 -7.55 2.09
N VAL A 32 -0.38 -6.75 2.05
CA VAL A 32 0.92 -7.07 2.64
C VAL A 32 1.62 -5.81 3.17
N SER A 33 2.60 -5.97 4.06
CA SER A 33 3.40 -4.83 4.53
C SER A 33 4.38 -4.29 3.48
N GLY A 34 4.89 -3.06 3.68
CA GLY A 34 5.91 -2.46 2.81
C GLY A 34 7.20 -3.28 2.66
N HIS A 35 7.51 -4.18 3.61
CA HIS A 35 8.63 -5.11 3.50
C HIS A 35 8.48 -6.09 2.34
N ALA A 36 7.25 -6.37 1.91
CA ALA A 36 6.97 -7.20 0.75
C ALA A 36 7.50 -6.60 -0.55
N ILE A 37 7.56 -5.26 -0.66
CA ILE A 37 7.99 -4.57 -1.89
C ILE A 37 9.42 -4.99 -2.26
N ARG A 38 10.37 -4.94 -1.32
CA ARG A 38 11.75 -5.41 -1.55
C ARG A 38 11.79 -6.88 -1.95
N ARG A 39 10.98 -7.73 -1.30
CA ARG A 39 10.95 -9.18 -1.58
C ARG A 39 10.40 -9.48 -2.97
N LEU A 40 9.43 -8.71 -3.46
CA LEU A 40 8.91 -8.80 -4.82
C LEU A 40 9.99 -8.42 -5.83
N ILE A 41 10.67 -7.28 -5.61
CA ILE A 41 11.78 -6.80 -6.46
C ILE A 41 12.91 -7.84 -6.54
N THR A 42 13.38 -8.36 -5.40
CA THR A 42 14.42 -9.41 -5.36
C THR A 42 13.98 -10.69 -6.07
N ALA A 43 12.68 -10.98 -6.11
CA ALA A 43 12.14 -12.13 -6.83
C ALA A 43 11.98 -11.87 -8.34
N GLY A 44 12.42 -10.73 -8.86
CA GLY A 44 12.32 -10.35 -10.27
C GLY A 44 10.91 -9.92 -10.68
N MET A 45 10.12 -9.40 -9.75
CA MET A 45 8.81 -8.81 -10.01
C MET A 45 8.87 -7.30 -9.76
N PHE A 46 8.11 -6.53 -10.52
CA PHE A 46 8.11 -5.07 -10.46
C PHE A 46 6.73 -4.59 -9.99
N PRO A 47 6.48 -4.50 -8.66
CA PRO A 47 5.19 -4.09 -8.15
C PRO A 47 4.95 -2.60 -8.36
N VAL A 48 3.69 -2.23 -8.59
CA VAL A 48 3.22 -0.84 -8.51
C VAL A 48 2.91 -0.53 -7.05
N ALA A 49 3.83 0.16 -6.37
CA ALA A 49 3.74 0.45 -4.94
C ALA A 49 3.23 1.88 -4.71
N ILE A 50 1.92 2.03 -4.49
CA ILE A 50 1.26 3.33 -4.28
C ILE A 50 1.08 3.55 -2.79
N TYR A 51 1.59 4.66 -2.27
CA TYR A 51 1.37 5.05 -0.89
C TYR A 51 0.36 6.19 -0.79
N VAL A 52 -0.80 5.92 -0.18
CA VAL A 52 -1.78 6.95 0.15
C VAL A 52 -1.40 7.54 1.50
N LYS A 53 -0.84 8.74 1.45
CA LYS A 53 -0.38 9.45 2.63
C LYS A 53 -1.48 10.42 3.09
N PRO A 54 -1.94 10.33 4.35
CA PRO A 54 -2.82 11.35 4.90
C PRO A 54 -2.09 12.69 4.94
N ARG A 55 -2.76 13.75 4.51
CA ARG A 55 -2.17 15.09 4.37
C ARG A 55 -1.84 15.73 5.72
N ASP A 56 -2.73 15.56 6.68
CA ASP A 56 -2.58 15.96 8.06
C ASP A 56 -3.55 15.16 8.97
N VAL A 57 -3.50 15.45 10.27
CA VAL A 57 -4.39 14.82 11.27
C VAL A 57 -5.86 15.16 11.01
N LYS A 58 -6.15 16.37 10.53
CA LYS A 58 -7.53 16.80 10.24
C LYS A 58 -8.10 15.99 9.09
N TRP A 59 -7.32 15.72 8.04
CA TRP A 59 -7.72 14.87 6.94
C TRP A 59 -8.13 13.48 7.42
N ILE A 60 -7.37 12.90 8.37
CA ILE A 60 -7.68 11.58 8.95
C ILE A 60 -9.02 11.63 9.69
N LEU A 61 -9.24 12.65 10.52
CA LEU A 61 -10.49 12.84 11.27
C LEU A 61 -11.70 13.02 10.33
N ASP A 62 -11.52 13.76 9.24
CA ASP A 62 -12.59 14.07 8.29
C ASP A 62 -12.93 12.85 7.38
N ASN A 63 -11.97 11.95 7.10
CA ASN A 63 -12.12 10.89 6.09
C ASN A 63 -12.10 9.45 6.60
N MET A 64 -11.65 9.17 7.83
CA MET A 64 -11.51 7.79 8.36
C MET A 64 -12.59 7.37 9.38
N GLY A 65 -13.65 8.18 9.54
CA GLY A 65 -14.86 7.81 10.29
C GLY A 65 -14.80 7.98 11.82
N GLU A 66 -15.85 7.51 12.51
CA GLU A 66 -16.09 7.73 13.96
C GLU A 66 -15.07 7.05 14.90
N GLU A 67 -14.18 6.20 14.41
CA GLU A 67 -13.15 5.51 15.22
C GLU A 67 -11.88 6.35 15.45
N ALA A 68 -11.73 7.46 14.74
CA ALA A 68 -10.61 8.37 14.89
C ALA A 68 -10.89 9.42 15.97
N ASN A 69 -10.43 9.18 17.19
CA ASN A 69 -10.19 10.28 18.12
C ASN A 69 -8.87 10.98 17.77
N GLU A 70 -8.69 12.22 18.24
CA GLU A 70 -7.52 13.04 17.92
C GLU A 70 -6.18 12.35 18.25
N GLU A 71 -6.12 11.60 19.35
CA GLU A 71 -4.93 10.84 19.75
C GLU A 71 -4.60 9.73 18.75
N ASN A 72 -5.61 8.98 18.30
CA ASN A 72 -5.44 7.93 17.30
C ASN A 72 -5.05 8.53 15.94
N ALA A 73 -5.68 9.63 15.53
CA ALA A 73 -5.36 10.32 14.29
C ALA A 73 -3.91 10.84 14.29
N GLN A 74 -3.43 11.40 15.40
CA GLN A 74 -2.04 11.80 15.57
C GLN A 74 -1.08 10.61 15.43
N LYS A 75 -1.36 9.49 16.11
CA LYS A 75 -0.55 8.25 15.99
C LYS A 75 -0.54 7.70 14.56
N MET A 76 -1.67 7.75 13.86
CA MET A 76 -1.78 7.32 12.47
C MET A 76 -0.95 8.21 11.54
N TYR A 77 -1.02 9.53 11.72
CA TYR A 77 -0.22 10.48 10.96
C TYR A 77 1.29 10.29 11.20
N GLU A 78 1.71 10.12 12.45
CA GLU A 78 3.12 9.82 12.78
C GLU A 78 3.59 8.48 12.18
N LYS A 79 2.74 7.46 12.21
CA LYS A 79 3.01 6.18 11.55
C LYS A 79 3.14 6.36 10.04
N ALA A 80 2.32 7.22 9.44
CA ALA A 80 2.37 7.50 8.02
C ALA A 80 3.73 8.11 7.61
N LEU A 81 4.21 9.10 8.36
CA LEU A 81 5.53 9.72 8.12
C LEU A 81 6.67 8.69 8.24
N LYS A 82 6.59 7.76 9.19
CA LYS A 82 7.59 6.68 9.34
C LYS A 82 7.55 5.69 8.18
N ILE A 83 6.38 5.36 7.66
CA ILE A 83 6.24 4.47 6.50
C ILE A 83 6.90 5.10 5.27
N GLU A 84 6.61 6.38 4.99
CA GLU A 84 7.24 7.10 3.88
C GLU A 84 8.76 7.18 4.06
N GLN A 85 9.25 7.49 5.25
CA GLN A 85 10.69 7.52 5.54
C GLN A 85 11.36 6.15 5.33
N GLN A 86 10.68 5.06 5.70
CA GLN A 86 11.23 3.71 5.67
C GLN A 86 11.24 3.10 4.26
N PHE A 87 10.22 3.41 3.45
CA PHE A 87 9.98 2.73 2.17
C PHE A 87 9.98 3.67 0.96
N GLY A 88 10.20 4.98 1.14
CA GLY A 88 10.09 5.98 0.08
C GLY A 88 10.92 5.69 -1.18
N ASP A 89 12.07 5.02 -1.03
CA ASP A 89 12.92 4.58 -2.15
C ASP A 89 12.31 3.46 -3.00
N LEU A 90 11.28 2.79 -2.49
CA LEU A 90 10.59 1.66 -3.11
C LEU A 90 9.22 2.02 -3.68
N LEU A 91 8.69 3.19 -3.33
CA LEU A 91 7.36 3.60 -3.73
C LEU A 91 7.37 4.07 -5.18
N THR A 92 6.39 3.62 -5.95
CA THR A 92 6.12 4.13 -7.30
C THR A 92 5.63 5.58 -7.22
N THR A 93 4.78 5.88 -6.24
CA THR A 93 4.26 7.23 -6.01
C THR A 93 3.71 7.39 -4.59
N VAL A 94 3.62 8.65 -4.14
CA VAL A 94 2.92 9.07 -2.93
C VAL A 94 1.73 9.94 -3.33
N ILE A 95 0.55 9.67 -2.80
CA ILE A 95 -0.70 10.36 -3.10
C ILE A 95 -1.19 11.08 -1.84
N GLU A 96 -1.44 12.38 -1.94
CA GLU A 96 -1.89 13.27 -0.85
C GLU A 96 -3.11 14.13 -1.28
N GLU A 97 -4.09 13.49 -1.93
CA GLU A 97 -5.28 14.18 -2.42
C GLU A 97 -6.27 14.56 -1.31
N GLU A 98 -7.13 15.54 -1.59
CA GLU A 98 -8.07 16.08 -0.61
C GLU A 98 -9.25 15.14 -0.34
N THR A 99 -9.83 14.55 -1.39
CA THR A 99 -10.99 13.67 -1.27
C THR A 99 -10.66 12.22 -1.60
N LEU A 100 -11.42 11.27 -1.04
CA LEU A 100 -11.30 9.85 -1.40
C LEU A 100 -11.56 9.59 -2.90
N SER A 101 -12.36 10.43 -3.56
CA SER A 101 -12.60 10.34 -5.00
C SER A 101 -11.33 10.66 -5.78
N ASP A 102 -10.65 11.75 -5.42
CA ASP A 102 -9.41 12.16 -6.07
C ASP A 102 -8.29 11.15 -5.82
N VAL A 103 -8.21 10.60 -4.60
CA VAL A 103 -7.29 9.49 -4.27
C VAL A 103 -7.53 8.30 -5.20
N TYR A 104 -8.80 7.91 -5.40
CA TYR A 104 -9.16 6.79 -6.27
C TYR A 104 -8.76 7.05 -7.73
N ASP A 105 -9.11 8.21 -8.27
CA ASP A 105 -8.81 8.57 -9.66
C ASP A 105 -7.29 8.61 -9.90
N HIS A 106 -6.51 9.12 -8.94
CA HIS A 106 -5.05 9.15 -9.02
C HIS A 106 -4.46 7.73 -8.93
N ILE A 107 -4.98 6.84 -8.07
CA ILE A 107 -4.56 5.43 -8.04
C ILE A 107 -4.77 4.77 -9.41
N CYS A 108 -5.95 4.94 -10.01
CA CYS A 108 -6.25 4.40 -11.34
C CYS A 108 -5.28 4.95 -12.40
N ALA A 109 -5.06 6.26 -12.43
CA ALA A 109 -4.14 6.89 -13.38
C ALA A 109 -2.69 6.36 -13.25
N VAL A 110 -2.22 6.12 -12.03
CA VAL A 110 -0.88 5.55 -11.79
C VAL A 110 -0.83 4.11 -12.28
N ILE A 111 -1.84 3.30 -11.95
CA ILE A 111 -1.92 1.91 -12.38
C ILE A 111 -1.92 1.82 -13.92
N ASP A 112 -2.70 2.64 -14.62
CA ASP A 112 -2.77 2.66 -16.08
C ASP A 112 -1.44 3.10 -16.73
N ARG A 113 -0.77 4.09 -16.12
CA ARG A 113 0.55 4.55 -16.58
C ARG A 113 1.60 3.45 -16.47
N GLU A 114 1.69 2.78 -15.32
CA GLU A 114 2.70 1.73 -15.10
C GLU A 114 2.41 0.45 -15.89
N GLN A 115 1.15 0.19 -16.26
CA GLN A 115 0.78 -0.92 -17.15
C GLN A 115 1.22 -0.73 -18.60
N SER A 116 1.41 0.52 -19.02
CA SER A 116 1.70 0.87 -20.40
C SER A 116 3.22 0.89 -20.70
N LEU A 117 4.06 0.60 -19.70
CA LEU A 117 5.53 0.53 -19.76
C LEU A 117 6.02 -0.90 -20.01
#